data_AF-A0A1Y2VYZ6-F1
#
_entry.id   AF-A0A1Y2VYZ6-F1
#
_cell.length_a   1.000
_cell.length_b   1.000
_cell.length_c   1.000
_cell.angle_alpha   90.00
_cell.angle_beta   90.00
_cell.angle_gamma   90.00
#
_symmetry.space_group_name_H-M   'P 1'
#
loop_
_entity.id
_entity.type
_entity.pdbx_description
1 polymer ?
#
loop_
_entity_poly.entity_id
_entity_poly.type
_entity_poly.pdbx_seq_one_letter_code
_entity_poly.pdbx_strand_id
1 'polypeptide(L)'
;MTAYFSSLGQIILPMWTYMADTLNAPFPSPLHLQSPVFPINGQRDSPKVKKTLSIISHDRHSALEPPPDLRYDLRCVPNPPMKVRETQTGLSGEVREGLLQEPRFCHLLEKADNEIRGAMKVADEKAGEYDEMVVRVGCLCGSGHHRSVAFAEKLAQMDLPEDWSLELNHRDLTPEVIERKSREREKNR
;
A
#
# COMPACT_ATOMS: atom_id res chain seq x y z
N MET A 1 22.84 15.80 56.11
CA MET A 1 21.40 15.87 56.46
C MET A 1 20.60 15.73 55.17
N THR A 2 20.63 14.60 54.49
CA THR A 2 19.88 13.33 54.69
C THR A 2 18.37 13.48 54.57
N ALA A 3 17.86 12.98 53.45
CA ALA A 3 16.47 12.90 53.03
C ALA A 3 16.15 11.43 52.71
N TYR A 4 14.98 10.99 53.20
CA TYR A 4 14.09 9.94 52.70
C TYR A 4 14.63 8.53 52.37
N PHE A 5 14.22 7.53 53.18
CA PHE A 5 13.92 6.17 52.72
C PHE A 5 12.86 5.53 53.65
N SER A 6 11.65 5.34 53.12
CA SER A 6 10.55 4.49 53.62
C SER A 6 9.84 4.02 52.34
N SER A 7 9.36 2.80 52.12
CA SER A 7 8.85 1.72 52.95
C SER A 7 8.79 0.47 52.06
N LEU A 8 9.21 -0.70 52.56
CA LEU A 8 8.95 -2.01 51.97
C LEU A 8 8.19 -2.84 53.01
N GLY A 9 7.07 -3.43 52.61
CA GLY A 9 6.31 -4.35 53.46
C GLY A 9 4.92 -4.66 52.92
N GLN A 10 4.85 -5.53 51.91
CA GLN A 10 3.63 -6.24 51.55
C GLN A 10 3.29 -7.26 52.64
N ILE A 11 2.06 -7.18 53.17
CA ILE A 11 1.49 -8.20 54.05
C ILE A 11 0.34 -8.87 53.31
N ILE A 12 0.49 -10.18 53.09
CA ILE A 12 -0.53 -11.10 52.57
C ILE A 12 -1.48 -11.42 53.72
N LEU A 13 -2.79 -11.24 53.51
CA LEU A 13 -3.84 -11.68 54.44
C LEU A 13 -4.75 -12.71 53.73
N PRO A 14 -4.99 -13.89 54.33
CA PRO A 14 -5.76 -14.96 53.69
C PRO A 14 -7.28 -14.75 53.84
N MET A 15 -7.98 -15.02 52.73
CA MET A 15 -9.43 -15.00 52.57
C MET A 15 -10.07 -16.28 53.14
N TRP A 16 -10.24 -16.36 54.47
CA TRP A 16 -11.13 -17.37 55.04
C TRP A 16 -11.70 -16.90 56.39
N THR A 17 -12.75 -16.08 56.41
CA THR A 17 -13.65 -16.03 57.58
C THR A 17 -14.99 -15.42 57.21
N TYR A 18 -15.98 -16.26 56.91
CA TYR A 18 -17.37 -16.09 57.36
C TYR A 18 -18.14 -17.37 56.98
N MET A 19 -18.28 -18.29 57.93
CA MET A 19 -19.52 -18.56 58.69
C MET A 19 -20.45 -19.54 57.96
N ALA A 20 -20.42 -20.77 58.47
CA ALA A 20 -21.50 -21.73 58.34
C ALA A 20 -22.72 -21.26 59.13
N ASP A 21 -23.90 -21.55 58.58
CA ASP A 21 -25.18 -21.82 59.24
C ASP A 21 -26.34 -21.11 58.54
N THR A 22 -27.05 -21.87 57.71
CA THR A 22 -28.52 -21.94 57.73
C THR A 22 -28.95 -23.08 56.80
N LEU A 23 -29.14 -24.24 57.41
CA LEU A 23 -29.93 -25.33 56.86
C LEU A 23 -31.38 -24.83 56.67
N ASN A 24 -31.97 -25.25 55.55
CA ASN A 24 -33.40 -25.21 55.23
C ASN A 24 -33.92 -23.98 54.46
N ALA A 25 -33.66 -23.97 53.14
CA ALA A 25 -34.46 -23.23 52.16
C ALA A 25 -34.90 -24.21 51.04
N PRO A 26 -36.16 -24.17 50.57
CA PRO A 26 -36.62 -25.04 49.50
C PRO A 26 -35.85 -24.76 48.20
N PHE A 27 -35.41 -25.82 47.52
CA PHE A 27 -34.77 -25.74 46.22
C PHE A 27 -35.60 -24.87 45.27
N PRO A 28 -35.05 -23.78 44.69
CA PRO A 28 -35.73 -23.13 43.59
C PRO A 28 -35.76 -24.10 42.41
N SER A 29 -36.96 -24.37 41.90
CA SER A 29 -37.17 -24.99 40.59
C SER A 29 -36.23 -24.35 39.56
N PRO A 30 -35.72 -25.10 38.56
CA PRO A 30 -34.82 -24.52 37.57
C PRO A 30 -35.57 -23.41 36.83
N LEU A 31 -35.30 -22.17 37.23
CA LEU A 31 -35.68 -20.99 36.48
C LEU A 31 -35.05 -21.14 35.12
N HIS A 32 -35.89 -21.10 34.10
CA HIS A 32 -35.53 -21.07 32.70
C HIS A 32 -34.53 -19.92 32.51
N LEU A 33 -33.23 -20.23 32.52
CA LEU A 33 -32.18 -19.28 32.25
C LEU A 33 -32.27 -18.98 30.75
N GLN A 34 -33.16 -18.06 30.38
CA GLN A 34 -33.14 -17.45 29.07
C GLN A 34 -31.85 -16.64 29.02
N SER A 35 -30.80 -17.29 28.51
CA SER A 35 -29.59 -16.62 28.04
C SER A 35 -30.01 -15.40 27.24
N PRO A 36 -29.40 -14.22 27.46
CA PRO A 36 -29.72 -13.05 26.65
C PRO A 36 -29.52 -13.42 25.18
N VAL A 37 -30.63 -13.47 24.44
CA VAL A 37 -30.58 -13.58 22.98
C VAL A 37 -30.09 -12.23 22.50
N PHE A 38 -28.78 -12.12 22.30
CA PHE A 38 -28.22 -11.02 21.53
C PHE A 38 -28.89 -11.04 20.17
N PRO A 39 -29.40 -9.91 19.66
CA PRO A 39 -29.95 -9.86 18.31
C PRO A 39 -28.85 -10.27 17.33
N ILE A 40 -28.93 -11.50 16.83
CA ILE A 40 -28.25 -11.92 15.60
C ILE A 40 -29.02 -11.30 14.44
N ASN A 41 -28.98 -9.97 14.33
CA ASN A 41 -29.37 -9.32 13.10
C ASN A 41 -28.64 -8.00 12.91
N GLY A 42 -27.87 -8.00 11.84
CA GLY A 42 -26.93 -6.97 11.46
C GLY A 42 -25.74 -7.68 10.85
N GLN A 43 -25.77 -7.86 9.52
CA GLN A 43 -24.53 -7.97 8.76
C GLN A 43 -23.65 -6.82 9.25
N ARG A 44 -22.74 -7.11 10.17
CA ARG A 44 -21.58 -6.25 10.37
C ARG A 44 -20.84 -6.44 9.07
N ASP A 45 -21.00 -5.51 8.14
CA ASP A 45 -19.98 -5.30 7.13
C ASP A 45 -18.69 -5.16 7.92
N SER A 46 -17.91 -6.25 7.96
CA SER A 46 -16.56 -6.22 8.51
C SER A 46 -15.87 -5.07 7.80
N PRO A 47 -15.18 -4.16 8.51
CA PRO A 47 -14.52 -3.04 7.88
C PRO A 47 -13.67 -3.59 6.73
N LYS A 48 -14.05 -3.22 5.50
CA LYS A 48 -13.33 -3.68 4.30
C LYS A 48 -11.94 -3.06 4.40
N VAL A 49 -10.93 -3.92 4.56
CA VAL A 49 -9.52 -3.53 4.55
C VAL A 49 -9.26 -2.73 3.28
N LYS A 50 -8.68 -1.53 3.42
CA LYS A 50 -8.36 -0.69 2.26
C LYS A 50 -7.15 -1.29 1.55
N LYS A 51 -7.33 -1.72 0.29
CA LYS A 51 -6.27 -2.29 -0.55
C LYS A 51 -5.90 -1.31 -1.65
N THR A 52 -4.62 -0.98 -1.75
CA THR A 52 -4.10 -0.01 -2.71
C THR A 52 -2.92 -0.59 -3.50
N LEU A 53 -2.97 -0.49 -4.83
CA LEU A 53 -1.80 -0.61 -5.69
C LEU A 53 -1.20 0.78 -5.88
N SER A 54 0.00 0.99 -5.35
CA SER A 54 0.73 2.27 -5.45
C SER A 54 1.87 2.14 -6.46
N ILE A 55 1.78 2.84 -7.59
CA ILE A 55 2.78 2.84 -8.65
C ILE A 55 3.51 4.18 -8.64
N ILE A 56 4.82 4.15 -8.41
CA ILE A 56 5.64 5.35 -8.28
C ILE A 56 6.75 5.32 -9.33
N SER A 57 6.74 6.30 -10.24
CA SER A 57 7.83 6.49 -11.18
C SER A 57 8.87 7.46 -10.60
N HIS A 58 10.15 7.13 -10.71
CA HIS A 58 11.21 7.93 -10.09
C HIS A 58 12.57 7.85 -10.80
N ASP A 59 13.47 8.73 -10.39
CA ASP A 59 14.85 8.83 -10.85
C ASP A 59 15.83 7.94 -10.08
N ARG A 60 17.10 7.98 -10.47
CA ARG A 60 18.16 7.19 -9.84
C ARG A 60 18.83 7.84 -8.62
N HIS A 61 18.51 9.09 -8.31
CA HIS A 61 19.29 9.91 -7.39
C HIS A 61 18.83 9.74 -5.94
N SER A 62 17.53 9.58 -5.72
CA SER A 62 16.96 9.33 -4.38
C SER A 62 16.16 8.04 -4.33
N ALA A 63 16.36 7.26 -3.26
CA ALA A 63 15.54 6.08 -2.98
C ALA A 63 14.10 6.49 -2.64
N LEU A 64 13.16 5.56 -2.80
CA LEU A 64 11.79 5.74 -2.32
C LEU A 64 11.70 5.38 -0.84
N GLU A 65 10.97 6.18 -0.09
CA GLU A 65 10.60 5.94 1.29
C GLU A 65 9.07 6.01 1.42
N PRO A 66 8.39 4.92 1.81
CA PRO A 66 8.94 3.58 2.08
C PRO A 66 9.52 2.89 0.82
N PRO A 67 10.40 1.89 0.98
CA PRO A 67 10.89 1.10 -0.14
C PRO A 67 9.73 0.39 -0.85
N PRO A 68 9.76 0.27 -2.18
CA PRO A 68 8.76 -0.47 -2.92
C PRO A 68 8.95 -1.99 -2.75
N ASP A 69 7.83 -2.71 -2.79
CA ASP A 69 7.77 -4.17 -2.76
C ASP A 69 8.29 -4.77 -4.07
N LEU A 70 7.95 -4.14 -5.20
CA LEU A 70 8.42 -4.51 -6.54
C LEU A 70 9.22 -3.38 -7.18
N ARG A 71 10.37 -3.68 -7.79
CA ARG A 71 11.29 -2.69 -8.37
C ARG A 71 11.62 -3.01 -9.82
N TYR A 72 11.43 -2.03 -10.70
CA TYR A 72 11.76 -2.14 -12.12
C TYR A 72 12.74 -1.05 -12.53
N ASP A 73 13.94 -1.44 -12.93
CA ASP A 73 14.97 -0.53 -13.45
C ASP A 73 14.93 -0.49 -14.99
N LEU A 74 14.36 0.60 -15.52
CA LEU A 74 14.19 0.80 -16.94
C LEU A 74 15.41 1.45 -17.61
N ARG A 75 16.52 1.65 -16.89
CA ARG A 75 17.76 2.13 -17.51
C ARG A 75 18.31 1.14 -18.53
N CYS A 76 17.88 -0.11 -18.43
CA CYS A 76 18.23 -1.19 -19.30
C CYS A 76 17.47 -1.16 -20.66
N VAL A 77 16.36 -0.43 -20.75
CA VAL A 77 15.63 -0.15 -22.01
C VAL A 77 16.31 0.99 -22.76
N PRO A 78 16.43 0.96 -24.11
CA PRO A 78 16.99 2.07 -24.87
C PRO A 78 16.34 3.42 -24.53
N ASN A 79 17.13 4.50 -24.57
CA ASN A 79 16.60 5.83 -24.37
C ASN A 79 15.75 6.25 -25.58
N PRO A 80 14.61 6.94 -25.37
CA PRO A 80 13.95 7.63 -26.47
C PRO A 80 14.91 8.58 -27.19
N PRO A 81 14.68 8.89 -28.49
CA PRO A 81 15.54 9.78 -29.25
C PRO A 81 15.76 11.13 -28.55
N MET A 82 16.94 11.72 -28.71
CA MET A 82 17.32 12.94 -27.99
C MET A 82 16.32 14.08 -28.21
N LYS A 83 15.93 14.33 -29.47
CA LYS A 83 14.96 15.36 -29.85
C LYS A 83 13.62 15.19 -29.12
N VAL A 84 13.14 13.95 -29.02
CA VAL A 84 11.90 13.62 -28.29
C VAL A 84 12.10 13.84 -26.80
N ARG A 85 13.23 13.39 -26.23
CA ARG A 85 13.51 13.58 -24.79
C ARG A 85 13.61 15.03 -24.39
N GLU A 86 13.99 15.94 -25.28
CA GLU A 86 14.14 17.37 -25.02
C GLU A 86 12.80 18.07 -24.88
N THR A 87 11.77 17.66 -25.63
CA THR A 87 10.47 18.35 -25.73
C THR A 87 9.30 17.56 -25.14
N GLN A 88 9.46 16.24 -24.94
CA GLN A 88 8.43 15.32 -24.46
C GLN A 88 8.79 14.69 -23.11
N THR A 89 7.76 14.09 -22.49
CA THR A 89 7.82 13.29 -21.26
C THR A 89 7.19 11.93 -21.51
N GLY A 90 7.26 11.02 -20.54
CA GLY A 90 6.61 9.70 -20.62
C GLY A 90 5.08 9.75 -20.66
N LEU A 91 4.46 10.91 -20.42
CA LEU A 91 3.02 11.11 -20.58
C LEU A 91 2.61 11.21 -22.06
N SER A 92 3.54 11.57 -22.95
CA SER A 92 3.25 11.76 -24.37
C SER A 92 3.03 10.42 -25.09
N GLY A 93 2.08 10.40 -26.03
CA GLY A 93 1.84 9.27 -26.92
C GLY A 93 3.11 8.87 -27.68
N GLU A 94 3.83 9.84 -28.24
CA GLU A 94 5.08 9.63 -28.99
C GLU A 94 6.14 8.85 -28.19
N VAL A 95 6.39 9.24 -26.93
CA VAL A 95 7.35 8.52 -26.08
C VAL A 95 6.86 7.11 -25.75
N ARG A 96 5.57 6.95 -25.41
CA ARG A 96 5.01 5.64 -25.03
C ARG A 96 4.97 4.67 -26.22
N GLU A 97 4.48 5.11 -27.37
CA GLU A 97 4.42 4.32 -28.59
C GLU A 97 5.80 3.90 -29.05
N GLY A 98 6.79 4.82 -29.02
CA GLY A 98 8.18 4.50 -29.32
C GLY A 98 8.76 3.44 -28.37
N LEU A 99 8.49 3.55 -27.06
CA LEU A 99 8.93 2.54 -26.09
C LEU A 99 8.21 1.20 -26.23
N LEU A 100 6.95 1.18 -26.68
CA LEU A 100 6.22 -0.06 -26.95
C LEU A 100 6.73 -0.82 -28.19
N GLN A 101 7.56 -0.20 -29.03
CA GLN A 101 8.28 -0.90 -30.09
C GLN A 101 9.55 -1.60 -29.56
N GLU A 102 10.00 -1.31 -28.34
CA GLU A 102 11.18 -1.91 -27.75
C GLU A 102 10.84 -3.24 -27.07
N PRO A 103 11.33 -4.40 -27.58
CA PRO A 103 10.95 -5.71 -27.04
C PRO A 103 11.26 -5.85 -25.55
N ARG A 104 12.35 -5.23 -25.10
CA ARG A 104 12.76 -5.25 -23.69
C ARG A 104 11.78 -4.49 -22.79
N PHE A 105 11.17 -3.42 -23.29
CA PHE A 105 10.17 -2.65 -22.55
C PHE A 105 8.88 -3.47 -22.40
N CYS A 106 8.41 -4.08 -23.49
CA CYS A 106 7.23 -4.95 -23.48
C CYS A 106 7.41 -6.15 -22.56
N HIS A 107 8.56 -6.83 -22.63
CA HIS A 107 8.87 -7.94 -21.73
C HIS A 107 8.86 -7.52 -20.25
N LEU A 108 9.39 -6.34 -19.93
CA LEU A 108 9.34 -5.81 -18.56
C LEU A 108 7.91 -5.49 -18.11
N LEU A 109 7.05 -4.99 -19.02
CA LEU A 109 5.64 -4.73 -18.71
C LEU A 109 4.89 -6.03 -18.41
N GLU A 110 5.05 -7.05 -19.25
CA GLU A 110 4.45 -8.37 -19.05
C GLU A 110 4.93 -9.01 -17.75
N LYS A 111 6.24 -8.95 -17.49
CA LYS A 111 6.80 -9.42 -16.22
C LYS A 111 6.18 -8.68 -15.04
N ALA A 112 6.08 -7.35 -15.14
CA ALA A 112 5.56 -6.53 -14.07
C ALA A 112 4.09 -6.77 -13.79
N ASP A 113 3.23 -6.86 -14.81
CA ASP A 113 1.81 -7.19 -14.66
C ASP A 113 1.64 -8.52 -13.90
N ASN A 114 2.39 -9.55 -14.29
CA ASN A 114 2.33 -10.86 -13.63
C ASN A 114 2.78 -10.80 -12.15
N GLU A 115 3.91 -10.15 -11.87
CA GLU A 115 4.44 -10.03 -10.51
C GLU A 115 3.52 -9.17 -9.61
N ILE A 116 2.94 -8.09 -10.15
CA ILE A 116 1.97 -7.25 -9.44
C ILE A 116 0.72 -8.06 -9.09
N ARG A 117 0.14 -8.79 -10.04
CA ARG A 117 -1.02 -9.67 -9.78
C ARG A 117 -0.71 -10.73 -8.73
N GLY A 118 0.50 -11.29 -8.75
CA GLY A 118 0.97 -12.22 -7.72
C GLY A 118 1.03 -11.57 -6.33
N ALA A 119 1.62 -10.38 -6.24
CA ALA A 119 1.72 -9.63 -4.99
C ALA A 119 0.35 -9.22 -4.43
N MET A 120 -0.59 -8.82 -5.30
CA MET A 120 -1.96 -8.50 -4.91
C MET A 120 -2.69 -9.72 -4.34
N LYS A 121 -2.56 -10.91 -4.95
CA LYS A 121 -3.14 -12.14 -4.41
C LYS A 121 -2.60 -12.50 -3.03
N VAL A 122 -1.28 -12.39 -2.84
CA VAL A 122 -0.65 -12.64 -1.52
C VAL A 122 -1.15 -11.61 -0.50
N ALA A 123 -1.38 -10.36 -0.91
CA ALA A 123 -2.00 -9.36 -0.05
C ALA A 123 -3.45 -9.74 0.30
N ASP A 124 -4.24 -10.21 -0.67
CA ASP A 124 -5.61 -10.66 -0.42
C ASP A 124 -5.69 -11.82 0.58
N GLU A 125 -4.76 -12.77 0.52
CA GLU A 125 -4.69 -13.91 1.46
C GLU A 125 -4.39 -13.48 2.90
N LYS A 126 -3.74 -12.33 3.08
CA LYS A 126 -3.43 -11.73 4.38
C LYS A 126 -4.46 -10.67 4.82
N ALA A 127 -5.53 -10.48 4.03
CA ALA A 127 -6.56 -9.51 4.33
C ALA A 127 -7.24 -9.87 5.66
N GLY A 128 -7.15 -8.96 6.64
CA GLY A 128 -7.66 -9.15 8.01
C GLY A 128 -6.59 -9.16 9.09
N GLU A 129 -5.30 -9.27 8.73
CA GLU A 129 -4.18 -9.03 9.67
C GLU A 129 -3.89 -7.54 9.86
N TYR A 130 -4.25 -6.71 8.88
CA TYR A 130 -3.94 -5.28 8.82
C TYR A 130 -5.17 -4.46 8.40
N ASP A 131 -5.26 -3.23 8.89
CA ASP A 131 -6.34 -2.29 8.55
C ASP A 131 -6.19 -1.70 7.13
N GLU A 132 -4.95 -1.63 6.63
CA GLU A 132 -4.61 -1.17 5.28
C GLU A 132 -3.54 -2.06 4.65
N MET A 133 -3.66 -2.30 3.34
CA MET A 133 -2.69 -3.07 2.57
C MET A 133 -2.28 -2.30 1.32
N VAL A 134 -0.98 -2.15 1.12
CA VAL A 134 -0.44 -1.42 -0.03
C VAL A 134 0.61 -2.27 -0.72
N VAL A 135 0.41 -2.55 -2.01
CA VAL A 135 1.44 -3.11 -2.88
C VAL A 135 2.12 -1.95 -3.61
N ARG A 136 3.41 -1.73 -3.34
CA ARG A 136 4.20 -0.61 -3.86
C ARG A 136 5.09 -1.06 -5.00
N VAL A 137 4.93 -0.40 -6.14
CA VAL A 137 5.70 -0.64 -7.37
C VAL A 137 6.56 0.57 -7.66
N GLY A 138 7.88 0.40 -7.62
CA GLY A 138 8.86 1.42 -7.97
C GLY A 138 9.35 1.26 -9.42
N CYS A 139 9.07 2.25 -10.25
CA CYS A 139 9.53 2.32 -11.64
C CYS A 139 10.69 3.32 -11.75
N LEU A 140 11.92 2.84 -11.85
CA LEU A 140 13.13 3.68 -11.86
C LEU A 140 13.62 3.91 -13.29
N CYS A 141 13.99 5.15 -13.62
CA CYS A 141 14.82 5.42 -14.80
C CYS A 141 15.86 6.51 -14.54
N GLY A 142 16.59 6.90 -15.59
CA GLY A 142 17.72 7.83 -15.47
C GLY A 142 17.38 9.16 -14.79
N SER A 143 16.31 9.82 -15.21
CA SER A 143 15.89 11.14 -14.69
C SER A 143 14.44 11.19 -14.23
N GLY A 144 13.74 10.05 -14.16
CA GLY A 144 12.34 10.02 -13.73
C GLY A 144 11.31 10.68 -14.67
N HIS A 145 11.67 11.09 -15.90
CA HIS A 145 10.77 11.89 -16.77
C HIS A 145 10.18 11.15 -17.99
N HIS A 146 10.77 10.01 -18.40
CA HIS A 146 10.49 9.37 -19.69
C HIS A 146 10.09 7.92 -19.54
N ARG A 147 11.07 7.01 -19.49
CA ARG A 147 10.84 5.56 -19.44
C ARG A 147 10.03 5.14 -18.23
N SER A 148 10.39 5.63 -17.04
CA SER A 148 9.70 5.32 -15.77
C SER A 148 8.26 5.78 -15.79
N VAL A 149 8.01 7.00 -16.28
CA VAL A 149 6.66 7.57 -16.39
C VAL A 149 5.82 6.77 -17.38
N ALA A 150 6.34 6.52 -18.59
CA ALA A 150 5.65 5.74 -19.62
C ALA A 150 5.29 4.32 -19.15
N PHE A 151 6.19 3.68 -18.41
CA PHE A 151 5.97 2.35 -17.86
C PHE A 151 4.92 2.36 -16.75
N ALA A 152 5.01 3.30 -15.81
CA ALA A 152 4.04 3.44 -14.73
C ALA A 152 2.64 3.77 -15.27
N GLU A 153 2.54 4.67 -16.24
CA GLU A 153 1.31 4.99 -16.98
C GLU A 153 0.70 3.77 -17.68
N LYS A 154 1.55 2.88 -18.21
CA LYS A 154 1.05 1.68 -18.88
C LYS A 154 0.56 0.62 -17.88
N LEU A 155 1.25 0.45 -16.76
CA LEU A 155 0.81 -0.43 -15.68
C LEU A 155 -0.47 0.10 -15.01
N ALA A 156 -0.63 1.42 -14.90
CA ALA A 156 -1.84 2.04 -14.38
C ALA A 156 -3.11 1.77 -15.21
N GLN A 157 -2.97 1.24 -16.43
CA GLN A 157 -4.09 0.82 -17.28
C GLN A 157 -4.52 -0.64 -17.04
N MET A 158 -3.89 -1.34 -16.10
CA MET A 158 -4.24 -2.73 -15.81
C MET A 158 -5.64 -2.83 -15.18
N ASP A 159 -6.38 -3.88 -15.53
CA ASP A 159 -7.64 -4.18 -14.85
C ASP A 159 -7.35 -4.66 -13.42
N LEU A 160 -7.92 -3.93 -12.46
CA LEU A 160 -7.82 -4.21 -11.03
C LEU A 160 -9.07 -4.93 -10.52
N PRO A 161 -8.95 -5.78 -9.48
CA PRO A 161 -10.11 -6.30 -8.77
C PRO A 161 -10.95 -5.17 -8.13
N GLU A 162 -12.25 -5.41 -7.93
CA GLU A 162 -13.22 -4.40 -7.47
C GLU A 162 -12.89 -3.78 -6.10
N ASP A 163 -12.14 -4.48 -5.27
CA ASP A 163 -11.76 -4.07 -3.91
C ASP A 163 -10.38 -3.40 -3.82
N TRP A 164 -9.72 -3.18 -4.96
CA TRP A 164 -8.43 -2.51 -5.05
C TRP A 164 -8.56 -1.10 -5.63
N SER A 165 -7.84 -0.14 -5.03
CA SER A 165 -7.66 1.19 -5.60
C SER A 165 -6.27 1.34 -6.25
N LEU A 166 -6.16 2.23 -7.22
CA LEU A 166 -4.91 2.61 -7.87
C LEU A 166 -4.45 3.98 -7.41
N GLU A 167 -3.19 4.08 -7.00
CA GLU A 167 -2.50 5.35 -6.78
C GLU A 167 -1.30 5.44 -7.72
N LEU A 168 -1.33 6.39 -8.66
CA LEU A 168 -0.22 6.65 -9.58
C LEU A 168 0.48 7.96 -9.19
N ASN A 169 1.80 7.91 -9.00
CA ASN A 169 2.59 9.08 -8.67
C ASN A 169 3.87 9.16 -9.52
N HIS A 170 4.12 10.33 -10.11
CA HIS A 170 5.36 10.62 -10.83
C HIS A 170 6.25 11.57 -10.02
N ARG A 171 7.02 11.01 -9.08
CA ARG A 171 7.80 11.77 -8.08
C ARG A 171 8.64 12.89 -8.70
N ASP A 172 9.37 12.57 -9.75
CA ASP A 172 10.35 13.48 -10.35
C ASP A 172 9.80 14.21 -11.59
N LEU A 173 8.53 13.96 -11.97
CA LEU A 173 7.88 14.68 -13.08
C LEU A 173 7.12 15.89 -12.54
N THR A 174 7.86 16.90 -12.10
CA THR A 174 7.28 18.09 -11.49
C THR A 174 6.63 19.03 -12.53
N PRO A 175 5.74 19.94 -12.11
CA PRO A 175 5.18 20.96 -13.00
C PRO A 175 6.24 21.79 -13.72
N GLU A 176 7.35 22.12 -13.06
CA GLU A 176 8.46 22.88 -13.66
C GLU A 176 9.14 22.09 -14.78
N VAL A 177 9.29 20.77 -14.61
CA VAL A 177 9.81 19.89 -15.67
C VAL A 177 8.87 19.90 -16.87
N ILE A 178 7.56 19.74 -16.63
CA ILE A 178 6.54 19.74 -17.69
C ILE A 178 6.54 21.07 -18.44
N GLU A 179 6.53 22.20 -17.72
CA GLU A 179 6.54 23.54 -18.31
C GLU A 179 7.82 23.79 -19.12
N ARG A 180 8.99 23.39 -18.61
CA ARG A 180 10.25 23.47 -19.34
C ARG A 180 10.19 22.69 -20.65
N LYS A 181 9.64 21.47 -20.64
CA LYS A 181 9.47 20.65 -21.86
C LYS A 181 8.52 21.31 -22.85
N SER A 182 7.44 21.92 -22.37
CA SER A 182 6.50 22.67 -23.20
C SER A 182 7.17 23.87 -23.88
N ARG A 183 7.98 24.65 -23.15
CA ARG A 183 8.72 25.79 -23.72
C ARG A 183 9.71 25.37 -24.79
N GLU A 184 10.45 24.27 -24.58
CA GLU A 184 11.37 23.76 -25.60
C GLU A 184 10.65 23.23 -26.84
N ARG A 185 9.44 22.69 -26.68
CA ARG A 185 8.60 22.26 -27.81
C ARG A 185 8.16 23.43 -28.67
N GLU A 186 7.73 24.54 -28.06
CA GLU A 186 7.28 25.72 -28.78
C GLU A 186 8.42 26.40 -29.55
N LYS A 187 9.63 26.44 -28.98
CA LYS A 187 10.83 26.97 -29.69
C LYS A 187 11.22 26.15 -30.93
N ASN A 188 10.86 24.87 -30.96
CA ASN A 188 11.23 23.93 -32.01
C ASN A 188 10.14 23.77 -33.08
N ARG A 189 9.04 24.52 -32.97
CA ARG A 189 7.92 24.53 -33.92
C ARG A 189 8.14 25.61 -34.98
#